data_AF-A0A7S3BDW0-F1
#
_entry.id   AF-A0A7S3BDW0-F1
#
_cell.length_a   1.000
_cell.length_b   1.000
_cell.length_c   1.000
_cell.angle_alpha   90.00
_cell.angle_beta   90.00
_cell.angle_gamma   90.00
#
_symmetry.space_group_name_H-M   'P 1'
#
loop_
_entity.id
_entity.type
_entity.pdbx_description
1 polymer ?
#
loop_
_entity_poly.entity_id
_entity_poly.type
_entity_poly.pdbx_seq_one_letter_code
_entity_poly.pdbx_strand_id
1 'polypeptide(L)'
;MWCACAIRVGPSSVHQVRAHARASCSCAVNVQFALHELPHVLTCTRPTAGGEVPIVPYIVRPGAPLGTDLRAALGIPRNATVFGRHGGFTTFDVPYVPPAICEYAKAHPQVYFVMMNTPRICAPGDTPPNVHHLPPTSSDERKSRFIRTCDAMIHARKFGETFGLAVAEFSVHNKPVITCSVVLDPRNPFVAGPDRMHLDVLSNRALLYHDKASFTLQLDQFDRYDARRRDWNAYRAYAPDTVMATFARVFLNGSQCRTNAKSTGK
;
A
#
# COMPACT_ATOMS: atom_id res chain seq x y z
N MET A 1 13.40 34.57 21.98
CA MET A 1 12.08 35.22 21.88
C MET A 1 11.15 34.23 21.21
N TRP A 2 10.20 33.66 21.94
CA TRP A 2 9.30 32.60 21.48
C TRP A 2 8.18 33.20 20.64
N CYS A 3 7.91 32.66 19.45
CA CYS A 3 6.70 32.99 18.69
C CYS A 3 5.73 31.81 18.80
N ALA A 4 4.79 31.92 19.73
CA ALA A 4 3.65 31.01 19.85
C ALA A 4 2.62 31.39 18.78
N CYS A 5 2.33 30.49 17.85
CA CYS A 5 1.20 30.67 16.93
C CYS A 5 -0.05 30.06 17.57
N ALA A 6 -0.79 30.87 18.34
CA ALA A 6 -2.12 30.51 18.83
C ALA A 6 -3.15 30.75 17.72
N ILE A 7 -3.86 29.70 17.31
CA ILE A 7 -5.01 29.82 16.40
C ILE A 7 -6.24 30.10 17.25
N ARG A 8 -6.77 31.33 17.18
CA ARG A 8 -8.08 31.70 17.75
C ARG A 8 -9.16 31.33 16.75
N VAL A 9 -10.13 30.52 17.17
CA VAL A 9 -11.35 30.25 16.39
C VAL A 9 -12.46 31.14 16.95
N GLY A 10 -12.94 32.09 16.14
CA GLY A 10 -14.10 32.95 16.44
C GLY A 10 -15.35 32.48 15.69
N PRO A 11 -16.57 32.76 16.17
CA PRO A 11 -17.79 32.21 15.60
C PRO A 11 -18.23 32.96 14.34
N SER A 12 -18.54 32.17 13.31
CA SER A 12 -19.51 32.36 12.23
C SER A 12 -20.03 33.79 11.92
N SER A 13 -19.73 34.27 10.72
CA SER A 13 -20.71 34.97 9.88
C SER A 13 -20.31 34.88 8.41
N VAL A 14 -21.26 34.43 7.59
CA VAL A 14 -21.24 34.28 6.14
C VAL A 14 -20.81 35.58 5.46
N HIS A 15 -19.70 35.56 4.71
CA HIS A 15 -19.49 36.34 3.48
C HIS A 15 -18.28 35.78 2.71
N GLN A 16 -18.49 35.56 1.40
CA GLN A 16 -17.47 35.15 0.44
C GLN A 16 -16.26 36.09 0.51
N VAL A 17 -15.12 35.58 1.00
CA VAL A 17 -13.81 36.20 0.78
C VAL A 17 -12.94 35.18 0.05
N ARG A 18 -12.66 35.45 -1.22
CA ARG A 18 -11.58 34.78 -1.96
C ARG A 18 -10.26 35.13 -1.27
N ALA A 19 -9.78 34.26 -0.40
CA ALA A 19 -8.42 34.34 0.13
C ALA A 19 -7.47 33.58 -0.81
N HIS A 20 -6.73 34.32 -1.63
CA HIS A 20 -5.50 33.80 -2.22
C HIS A 20 -4.44 33.69 -1.12
N ALA A 21 -4.40 32.56 -0.42
CA ALA A 21 -3.26 32.23 0.43
C ALA A 21 -2.12 31.68 -0.44
N ARG A 22 -1.14 32.52 -0.76
CA ARG A 22 0.18 32.04 -1.19
C ARG A 22 0.88 31.42 0.03
N ALA A 23 0.63 30.14 0.26
CA ALA A 23 1.43 29.35 1.21
C ALA A 23 2.77 29.02 0.56
N SER A 24 3.81 29.77 0.91
CA SER A 24 5.21 29.38 0.67
C SER A 24 5.65 28.41 1.76
N CYS A 25 5.16 27.17 1.69
CA CYS A 25 5.61 26.10 2.59
C CYS A 25 6.60 25.20 1.83
N SER A 26 7.88 25.27 2.22
CA SER A 26 9.01 24.61 1.55
C SER A 26 9.10 23.10 1.78
N CYS A 27 8.15 22.50 2.48
CA CYS A 27 8.18 21.11 2.90
C CYS A 27 6.80 20.48 2.74
N ALA A 28 6.67 19.47 1.88
CA ALA A 28 5.43 18.71 1.76
C ALA A 28 5.46 17.57 2.79
N VAL A 29 4.59 17.64 3.79
CA VAL A 29 4.31 16.50 4.66
C VAL A 29 3.11 15.76 4.09
N ASN A 30 3.21 14.45 3.96
CA ASN A 30 2.03 13.61 3.75
C ASN A 30 1.30 13.48 5.10
N VAL A 31 0.48 14.48 5.45
CA VAL A 31 -0.39 14.43 6.63
C VAL A 31 -1.79 14.06 6.19
N GLN A 32 -2.32 12.97 6.73
CA GLN A 32 -3.74 12.70 6.67
C GLN A 32 -4.44 13.54 7.74
N PHE A 33 -4.78 14.79 7.41
CA PHE A 33 -5.70 15.56 8.23
C PHE A 33 -7.11 15.06 7.96
N ALA A 34 -7.77 14.49 8.97
CA ALA A 34 -9.22 14.33 8.95
C ALA A 34 -9.86 15.71 9.20
N LEU A 35 -9.93 16.53 8.16
CA LEU A 35 -10.87 17.66 8.14
C LEU A 35 -12.17 17.14 7.55
N HIS A 36 -13.23 17.32 8.33
CA HIS A 36 -14.59 17.03 7.90
C HIS A 36 -14.84 17.84 6.63
N GLU A 37 -15.12 17.11 5.55
CA GLU A 37 -15.52 17.58 4.21
C GLU A 37 -14.38 17.80 3.18
N LEU A 38 -14.37 16.88 2.19
CA LEU A 38 -13.60 16.78 0.94
C LEU A 38 -12.30 15.92 0.97
N PRO A 39 -12.28 14.74 0.30
CA PRO A 39 -11.11 13.88 0.23
C PRO A 39 -10.30 14.15 -1.05
N HIS A 40 -9.22 14.93 -0.94
CA HIS A 40 -8.16 14.92 -1.94
C HIS A 40 -6.84 14.54 -1.25
N VAL A 41 -6.44 13.28 -1.42
CA VAL A 41 -5.17 12.73 -0.92
C VAL A 41 -4.07 13.15 -1.90
N LEU A 42 -3.29 14.18 -1.55
CA LEU A 42 -2.03 14.49 -2.24
C LEU A 42 -0.91 13.66 -1.60
N THR A 43 -0.72 12.45 -2.09
CA THR A 43 0.47 11.63 -1.79
C THR A 43 1.57 12.02 -2.78
N CYS A 44 2.44 12.94 -2.39
CA CYS A 44 3.57 13.33 -3.23
C CYS A 44 4.74 12.36 -2.95
N THR A 45 4.91 11.35 -3.81
CA THR A 45 6.07 10.44 -3.78
C THR A 45 7.12 10.77 -4.83
N ARG A 46 6.87 11.78 -5.69
CA ARG A 46 7.86 12.39 -6.60
C ARG A 46 7.62 13.91 -6.67
N PRO A 47 8.67 14.74 -6.70
CA PRO A 47 8.50 16.19 -6.83
C PRO A 47 7.89 16.52 -8.19
N THR A 48 6.72 17.17 -8.19
CA THR A 48 6.01 17.62 -9.41
C THR A 48 6.24 19.10 -9.73
N ALA A 49 7.18 19.76 -9.05
CA ALA A 49 7.67 21.08 -9.42
C ALA A 49 9.20 21.03 -9.36
N GLY A 50 9.90 21.72 -10.27
CA GLY A 50 11.35 21.69 -10.44
C GLY A 50 12.20 22.24 -9.29
N GLY A 51 11.85 21.92 -8.05
CA GLY A 51 12.65 22.12 -6.84
C GLY A 51 12.75 20.81 -6.04
N GLU A 52 13.84 20.65 -5.30
CA GLU A 52 14.06 19.53 -4.39
C GLU A 52 13.21 19.72 -3.13
N VAL A 53 11.95 19.28 -3.17
CA VAL A 53 11.12 19.21 -1.96
C VAL A 53 11.47 17.93 -1.20
N PRO A 54 11.93 18.01 0.06
CA PRO A 54 12.24 16.82 0.84
C PRO A 54 10.97 16.02 1.13
N ILE A 55 11.03 14.70 0.92
CA ILE A 55 9.92 13.76 1.14
C ILE A 55 10.24 12.89 2.36
N VAL A 56 9.27 12.76 3.27
CA VAL A 56 9.29 11.75 4.33
C VAL A 56 8.25 10.68 3.99
N PRO A 57 8.65 9.42 3.78
CA PRO A 57 7.73 8.37 3.38
C PRO A 57 6.86 7.89 4.55
N TYR A 58 5.86 7.06 4.27
CA TYR A 58 5.06 6.41 5.32
C TYR A 58 5.93 5.48 6.18
N ILE A 59 5.59 5.43 7.47
CA ILE A 59 6.11 4.41 8.39
C ILE A 59 5.38 3.09 8.12
N VAL A 60 6.15 2.04 7.90
CA VAL A 60 5.67 0.67 7.85
C VAL A 60 6.02 0.01 9.17
N ARG A 61 5.00 -0.42 9.91
CA ARG A 61 5.21 -1.13 11.18
C ARG A 61 5.94 -2.45 10.91
N PRO A 62 6.81 -2.90 11.82
CA PRO A 62 7.42 -4.23 11.72
C PRO A 62 6.35 -5.31 11.57
N GLY A 63 6.57 -6.25 10.65
CA GLY A 63 5.70 -7.41 10.50
C GLY A 63 5.94 -8.41 11.62
N ALA A 64 4.91 -9.22 11.91
CA ALA A 64 4.98 -10.36 12.81
C ALA A 64 4.79 -11.65 11.99
N PRO A 65 5.83 -12.13 11.27
CA PRO A 65 5.73 -13.28 10.37
C PRO A 65 5.39 -14.59 11.10
N LEU A 66 5.68 -14.64 12.40
CA LEU A 66 5.34 -15.75 13.30
C LEU A 66 4.14 -15.37 14.16
N GLY A 67 3.36 -16.37 14.57
CA GLY A 67 2.19 -16.18 15.44
C GLY A 67 0.97 -16.98 14.98
N THR A 68 -0.19 -16.67 15.55
CA THR A 68 -1.44 -17.36 15.24
C THR A 68 -1.97 -16.96 13.85
N ASP A 69 -2.62 -17.88 13.16
CA ASP A 69 -3.28 -17.61 11.88
C ASP A 69 -4.81 -17.77 11.99
N LEU A 70 -5.49 -17.81 10.85
CA LEU A 70 -6.93 -18.06 10.73
C LEU A 70 -7.22 -19.43 10.08
N ARG A 71 -6.21 -20.27 9.80
CA ARG A 71 -6.40 -21.50 9.00
C ARG A 71 -7.40 -22.45 9.63
N ALA A 72 -7.23 -22.74 10.92
CA ALA A 72 -8.16 -23.62 11.66
C ALA A 72 -9.59 -23.05 11.68
N ALA A 73 -9.74 -21.75 11.93
CA ALA A 73 -11.04 -21.09 11.96
C ALA A 73 -11.74 -21.04 10.59
N LEU A 74 -10.98 -21.13 9.50
CA LEU A 74 -11.48 -21.14 8.12
C LEU A 74 -11.57 -22.56 7.54
N GLY A 75 -11.21 -23.60 8.30
CA GLY A 75 -11.18 -24.98 7.81
C GLY A 75 -10.08 -25.24 6.76
N ILE A 76 -9.03 -24.42 6.72
CA ILE A 76 -7.93 -24.54 5.75
C ILE A 76 -6.88 -25.53 6.29
N PRO A 77 -6.52 -26.58 5.53
CA PRO A 77 -5.45 -27.50 5.90
C PRO A 77 -4.11 -26.79 6.11
N ARG A 78 -3.31 -27.27 7.07
CA ARG A 78 -2.00 -26.68 7.38
C ARG A 78 -1.03 -26.71 6.19
N ASN A 79 -1.11 -27.76 5.38
CA ASN A 79 -0.27 -27.98 4.19
C ASN A 79 -0.80 -27.32 2.91
N ALA A 80 -2.03 -26.78 2.89
CA ALA A 80 -2.59 -26.11 1.72
C ALA A 80 -1.88 -24.78 1.38
N THR A 81 -1.70 -24.50 0.09
CA THR A 81 -1.26 -23.18 -0.39
C THR A 81 -2.40 -22.18 -0.27
N VAL A 82 -2.13 -21.01 0.29
CA VAL A 82 -3.12 -19.94 0.49
C VAL A 82 -2.66 -18.64 -0.16
N PHE A 83 -3.47 -18.10 -1.06
CA PHE A 83 -3.28 -16.76 -1.60
C PHE A 83 -4.20 -15.76 -0.91
N GLY A 84 -3.66 -14.61 -0.55
CA GLY A 84 -4.35 -13.58 0.20
C GLY A 84 -4.51 -12.29 -0.57
N ARG A 85 -5.61 -11.58 -0.35
CA ARG A 85 -5.73 -10.18 -0.73
C ARG A 85 -6.41 -9.34 0.35
N HIS A 86 -5.84 -8.19 0.64
CA HIS A 86 -6.52 -7.09 1.33
C HIS A 86 -6.09 -5.74 0.72
N GLY A 87 -6.89 -4.70 0.97
CA GLY A 87 -6.69 -3.36 0.43
C GLY A 87 -7.97 -2.53 0.54
N GLY A 88 -8.04 -1.42 -0.18
CA GLY A 88 -9.28 -0.64 -0.31
C GLY A 88 -10.38 -1.48 -0.97
N PHE A 89 -11.65 -1.31 -0.60
CA PHE A 89 -12.71 -2.22 -1.02
C PHE A 89 -12.77 -2.39 -2.55
N THR A 90 -12.79 -1.30 -3.29
CA THR A 90 -12.93 -1.31 -4.76
C THR A 90 -11.62 -1.43 -5.54
N THR A 91 -10.47 -1.59 -4.88
CA THR A 91 -9.15 -1.49 -5.54
C THR A 91 -8.62 -2.81 -6.12
N PHE A 92 -9.42 -3.88 -6.08
CA PHE A 92 -9.07 -5.16 -6.73
C PHE A 92 -9.75 -5.25 -8.09
N ASP A 93 -9.24 -4.45 -9.03
CA ASP A 93 -9.97 -4.02 -10.21
C ASP A 93 -9.35 -4.46 -11.54
N VAL A 94 -8.23 -5.22 -11.53
CA VAL A 94 -7.70 -5.83 -12.77
C VAL A 94 -8.72 -6.86 -13.29
N PRO A 95 -9.30 -6.69 -14.50
CA PRO A 95 -10.57 -7.33 -14.84
C PRO A 95 -10.50 -8.86 -14.97
N TYR A 96 -9.35 -9.36 -15.42
CA TYR A 96 -9.17 -10.79 -15.64
C TYR A 96 -8.76 -11.56 -14.38
N VAL A 97 -8.37 -10.89 -13.29
CA VAL A 97 -7.87 -11.57 -12.08
C VAL A 97 -9.00 -12.20 -11.26
N PRO A 98 -10.09 -11.49 -10.88
CA PRO A 98 -11.23 -12.11 -10.18
C PRO A 98 -11.78 -13.38 -10.87
N PRO A 99 -12.13 -13.37 -12.17
CA PRO A 99 -12.63 -14.58 -12.83
C PRO A 99 -11.57 -15.68 -12.91
N ALA A 100 -10.29 -15.35 -13.15
CA ALA A 100 -9.20 -16.33 -13.15
C ALA A 100 -9.07 -17.02 -11.79
N ILE A 101 -9.19 -16.30 -10.67
CA ILE A 101 -9.19 -16.91 -9.33
C ILE A 101 -10.36 -17.88 -9.17
N CYS A 102 -11.57 -17.51 -9.59
CA CYS A 102 -12.75 -18.36 -9.46
C CYS A 102 -12.63 -19.63 -10.31
N GLU A 103 -12.17 -19.52 -11.55
CA GLU A 103 -11.89 -20.67 -12.42
C GLU A 103 -10.80 -21.56 -11.81
N TYR A 104 -9.70 -20.97 -11.35
CA TYR A 104 -8.57 -21.68 -10.76
C TYR A 104 -8.96 -22.45 -9.50
N ALA A 105 -9.72 -21.81 -8.60
CA ALA A 105 -10.18 -22.40 -7.36
C ALA A 105 -11.07 -23.63 -7.59
N LYS A 106 -11.92 -23.62 -8.64
CA LYS A 106 -12.73 -24.79 -9.02
C LYS A 106 -11.88 -25.96 -9.51
N ALA A 107 -10.84 -25.68 -10.29
CA ALA A 107 -9.93 -26.68 -10.82
C ALA A 107 -8.96 -27.23 -9.76
N HIS A 108 -8.65 -26.45 -8.72
CA HIS A 108 -7.64 -26.77 -7.71
C HIS A 108 -8.20 -26.65 -6.28
N PRO A 109 -9.04 -27.59 -5.83
CA PRO A 109 -9.68 -27.55 -4.51
C PRO A 109 -8.70 -27.55 -3.32
N GLN A 110 -7.44 -27.94 -3.55
CA GLN A 110 -6.35 -27.91 -2.57
C GLN A 110 -5.70 -26.53 -2.38
N VAL A 111 -5.97 -25.58 -3.28
CA VAL A 111 -5.45 -24.20 -3.22
C VAL A 111 -6.53 -23.28 -2.71
N TYR A 112 -6.21 -22.42 -1.75
CA TYR A 112 -7.19 -21.57 -1.08
C TYR A 112 -6.94 -20.09 -1.35
N PHE A 113 -8.02 -19.32 -1.42
CA PHE A 113 -8.01 -17.88 -1.60
C PHE A 113 -8.73 -17.21 -0.43
N VAL A 114 -8.09 -16.25 0.23
CA VAL A 114 -8.69 -15.51 1.35
C VAL A 114 -8.68 -14.02 1.03
N MET A 115 -9.89 -13.46 0.89
CA MET A 115 -10.15 -12.12 0.38
C MET A 115 -10.71 -11.24 1.50
N MET A 116 -9.90 -10.37 2.10
CA MET A 116 -10.37 -9.43 3.13
C MET A 116 -10.70 -8.07 2.54
N ASN A 117 -11.83 -7.49 2.96
CA ASN A 117 -12.30 -6.20 2.48
C ASN A 117 -12.36 -6.14 0.95
N THR A 118 -12.82 -7.22 0.31
CA THR A 118 -12.89 -7.35 -1.15
C THR A 118 -14.33 -7.61 -1.55
N PRO A 119 -14.84 -7.01 -2.64
CA PRO A 119 -16.06 -7.44 -3.29
C PRO A 119 -16.05 -8.95 -3.55
N ARG A 120 -17.24 -9.53 -3.66
CA ARG A 120 -17.39 -10.91 -4.14
C ARG A 120 -16.76 -11.00 -5.53
N ILE A 121 -15.81 -11.92 -5.67
CA ILE A 121 -15.04 -12.09 -6.92
C ILE A 121 -15.67 -13.13 -7.85
N CYS A 122 -16.49 -14.03 -7.30
CA CYS A 122 -17.23 -15.05 -8.04
C CYS A 122 -18.71 -14.69 -8.04
N ALA A 123 -19.45 -15.21 -9.03
CA ALA A 123 -20.90 -15.00 -9.11
C ALA A 123 -21.61 -15.57 -7.87
N PRO A 124 -22.73 -14.95 -7.43
CA PRO A 124 -23.56 -15.51 -6.37
C PRO A 124 -23.98 -16.96 -6.67
N GLY A 125 -23.84 -17.86 -5.69
CA GLY A 125 -24.13 -19.29 -5.87
C GLY A 125 -23.03 -20.12 -6.54
N ASP A 126 -21.98 -19.47 -7.06
CA ASP A 126 -20.89 -20.11 -7.81
C ASP A 126 -19.51 -19.88 -7.16
N THR A 127 -19.50 -19.48 -5.88
CA THR A 127 -18.27 -19.29 -5.11
C THR A 127 -17.73 -20.64 -4.63
N PRO A 128 -16.52 -21.06 -5.04
CA PRO A 128 -15.93 -22.32 -4.60
C PRO A 128 -15.67 -22.33 -3.08
N PRO A 129 -15.73 -23.50 -2.42
CA PRO A 129 -15.57 -23.61 -0.97
C PRO A 129 -14.18 -23.19 -0.46
N ASN A 130 -13.17 -23.22 -1.33
CA ASN A 130 -11.79 -22.79 -1.10
C ASN A 130 -11.58 -21.29 -1.37
N VAL A 131 -12.66 -20.50 -1.57
CA VAL A 131 -12.61 -19.03 -1.67
C VAL A 131 -13.36 -18.42 -0.48
N HIS A 132 -12.62 -17.76 0.42
CA HIS A 132 -13.16 -17.16 1.63
C HIS A 132 -13.17 -15.63 1.53
N HIS A 133 -14.32 -14.99 1.78
CA HIS A 133 -14.39 -13.53 1.96
C HIS A 133 -14.49 -13.17 3.43
N LEU A 134 -13.63 -12.26 3.87
CA LEU A 134 -13.60 -11.75 5.24
C LEU A 134 -14.00 -10.27 5.28
N PRO A 135 -14.70 -9.82 6.35
CA PRO A 135 -15.02 -8.42 6.53
C PRO A 135 -13.75 -7.57 6.73
N PRO A 136 -13.83 -6.24 6.49
CA PRO A 136 -12.73 -5.33 6.79
C PRO A 136 -12.34 -5.36 8.26
N THR A 137 -11.12 -4.91 8.55
CA THR A 137 -10.67 -4.67 9.92
C THR A 137 -9.64 -3.54 9.98
N SER A 138 -9.65 -2.81 11.09
CA SER A 138 -8.62 -1.85 11.48
C SER A 138 -7.66 -2.42 12.53
N SER A 139 -7.91 -3.64 13.04
CA SER A 139 -7.04 -4.27 14.05
C SER A 139 -5.75 -4.77 13.42
N ASP A 140 -4.62 -4.26 13.90
CA ASP A 140 -3.29 -4.69 13.44
C ASP A 140 -3.05 -6.18 13.68
N GLU A 141 -3.51 -6.72 14.82
CA GLU A 141 -3.39 -8.16 15.08
C GLU A 141 -4.27 -8.97 14.14
N ARG A 142 -5.50 -8.53 13.86
CA ARG A 142 -6.37 -9.24 12.91
C ARG A 142 -5.81 -9.23 11.49
N LYS A 143 -5.24 -8.10 11.04
CA LYS A 143 -4.50 -8.03 9.77
C LYS A 143 -3.31 -8.99 9.77
N SER A 144 -2.52 -8.99 10.84
CA SER A 144 -1.34 -9.86 10.95
C SER A 144 -1.71 -11.34 10.92
N ARG A 145 -2.78 -11.77 11.62
CA ARG A 145 -3.31 -13.14 11.55
C ARG A 145 -3.76 -13.52 10.15
N PHE A 146 -4.41 -12.61 9.44
CA PHE A 146 -4.78 -12.80 8.05
C PHE A 146 -3.55 -12.97 7.16
N ILE A 147 -2.56 -12.08 7.26
CA ILE A 147 -1.33 -12.15 6.44
C ILE A 147 -0.58 -13.46 6.73
N ARG A 148 -0.50 -13.89 8.00
CA ARG A 148 0.10 -15.18 8.40
C ARG A 148 -0.67 -16.39 7.86
N THR A 149 -1.98 -16.27 7.65
CA THR A 149 -2.79 -17.32 7.01
C THR A 149 -2.33 -17.56 5.57
N CYS A 150 -1.87 -16.51 4.90
CA CYS A 150 -1.50 -16.51 3.50
C CYS A 150 -0.05 -16.96 3.29
N ASP A 151 0.23 -17.59 2.16
CA ASP A 151 1.56 -17.90 1.66
C ASP A 151 2.07 -16.81 0.70
N ALA A 152 1.18 -16.14 -0.03
CA ALA A 152 1.51 -14.98 -0.87
C ALA A 152 0.35 -13.96 -0.94
N MET A 153 0.66 -12.71 -1.30
CA MET A 153 -0.32 -11.69 -1.69
C MET A 153 -0.67 -11.82 -3.17
N ILE A 154 -1.94 -11.61 -3.51
CA ILE A 154 -2.35 -11.20 -4.85
C ILE A 154 -2.68 -9.71 -4.82
N HIS A 155 -1.90 -8.93 -5.55
CA HIS A 155 -2.10 -7.51 -5.77
C HIS A 155 -2.58 -7.27 -7.21
N ALA A 156 -3.82 -6.80 -7.36
CA ALA A 156 -4.47 -6.64 -8.64
C ALA A 156 -5.17 -5.28 -8.76
N ARG A 157 -4.40 -4.20 -8.58
CA ARG A 157 -4.84 -2.82 -8.75
C ARG A 157 -4.35 -2.26 -10.07
N LYS A 158 -5.28 -1.88 -10.96
CA LYS A 158 -5.01 -1.40 -12.32
C LYS A 158 -4.03 -0.23 -12.36
N PHE A 159 -4.22 0.73 -11.46
CA PHE A 159 -3.42 1.96 -11.43
C PHE A 159 -2.09 1.82 -10.71
N GLY A 160 -1.80 0.66 -10.10
CA GLY A 160 -0.64 0.49 -9.23
C GLY A 160 -0.83 1.17 -7.86
N GLU A 161 0.27 1.54 -7.22
CA GLU A 161 0.27 2.03 -5.83
C GLU A 161 1.22 3.21 -5.67
N THR A 162 0.71 4.34 -5.15
CA THR A 162 1.54 5.51 -4.84
C THR A 162 2.52 5.18 -3.71
N PHE A 163 2.09 4.41 -2.72
CA PHE A 163 2.94 3.80 -1.69
C PHE A 163 2.65 2.30 -1.48
N GLY A 164 1.36 1.92 -1.41
CA GLY A 164 0.97 0.52 -1.28
C GLY A 164 1.19 -0.06 0.11
N LEU A 165 0.51 0.49 1.13
CA LEU A 165 0.66 0.01 2.51
C LEU A 165 0.27 -1.47 2.67
N ALA A 166 -0.74 -1.95 1.95
CA ALA A 166 -1.12 -3.37 1.95
C ALA A 166 0.00 -4.27 1.41
N VAL A 167 0.68 -3.83 0.35
CA VAL A 167 1.87 -4.51 -0.21
C VAL A 167 3.00 -4.51 0.81
N ALA A 168 3.23 -3.36 1.46
CA ALA A 168 4.22 -3.23 2.52
C ALA A 168 3.95 -4.18 3.69
N GLU A 169 2.69 -4.28 4.14
CA GLU A 169 2.26 -5.17 5.23
C GLU A 169 2.55 -6.64 4.92
N PHE A 170 2.30 -7.13 3.70
CA PHE A 170 2.69 -8.47 3.28
C PHE A 170 4.21 -8.65 3.24
N SER A 171 4.93 -7.68 2.66
CA SER A 171 6.38 -7.73 2.54
C SER A 171 7.08 -7.80 3.90
N VAL A 172 6.66 -6.99 4.88
CA VAL A 172 7.24 -7.03 6.24
C VAL A 172 6.91 -8.30 7.02
N HIS A 173 5.85 -9.02 6.63
CA HIS A 173 5.54 -10.38 7.11
C HIS A 173 6.29 -11.47 6.33
N ASN A 174 7.28 -11.09 5.51
CA ASN A 174 8.05 -11.98 4.65
C ASN A 174 7.18 -12.81 3.70
N LYS A 175 6.14 -12.20 3.13
CA LYS A 175 5.27 -12.84 2.15
C LYS A 175 5.58 -12.29 0.75
N PRO A 176 5.79 -13.16 -0.26
CA PRO A 176 5.88 -12.72 -1.65
C PRO A 176 4.60 -12.02 -2.09
N VAL A 177 4.77 -11.10 -3.04
CA VAL A 177 3.67 -10.33 -3.62
C VAL A 177 3.60 -10.64 -5.12
N ILE A 178 2.50 -11.27 -5.53
CA ILE A 178 2.13 -11.46 -6.93
C ILE A 178 1.44 -10.19 -7.41
N THR A 179 2.08 -9.43 -8.29
CA THR A 179 1.60 -8.10 -8.69
C THR A 179 1.65 -7.89 -10.21
N CYS A 180 0.69 -7.10 -10.69
CA CYS A 180 0.61 -6.71 -12.09
C CYS A 180 1.77 -5.75 -12.44
N SER A 181 2.61 -6.13 -13.41
CA SER A 181 3.71 -5.28 -13.91
C SER A 181 3.27 -4.30 -14.99
N VAL A 182 2.11 -4.54 -15.60
CA VAL A 182 1.50 -3.65 -16.58
C VAL A 182 0.38 -2.87 -15.93
N VAL A 183 0.19 -1.65 -16.39
CA VAL A 183 -1.02 -0.89 -16.05
C VAL A 183 -1.96 -0.99 -17.22
N LEU A 184 -3.20 -1.29 -16.89
CA LEU A 184 -4.28 -1.33 -17.84
C LEU A 184 -4.85 0.09 -17.93
N ASP A 185 -4.27 0.95 -18.76
CA ASP A 185 -4.91 2.21 -19.15
C ASP A 185 -5.97 1.91 -20.24
N PRO A 186 -7.27 2.18 -19.98
CA PRO A 186 -8.32 1.98 -20.97
C PRO A 186 -8.14 2.81 -22.25
N ARG A 187 -7.27 3.84 -22.23
CA ARG A 187 -6.99 4.73 -23.35
C ARG A 187 -5.66 4.43 -24.06
N ASN A 188 -4.73 3.70 -23.41
CA ASN A 188 -3.47 3.27 -24.02
C ASN A 188 -2.83 2.08 -23.27
N PRO A 189 -3.04 0.82 -23.72
CA PRO A 189 -2.55 -0.37 -23.04
C PRO A 189 -1.02 -0.55 -23.01
N PHE A 190 -0.25 0.36 -23.63
CA PHE A 190 1.22 0.33 -23.67
C PHE A 190 1.90 1.30 -22.70
N VAL A 191 1.13 2.03 -21.88
CA VAL A 191 1.68 2.96 -20.90
C VAL A 191 1.60 2.33 -19.51
N ALA A 192 2.75 2.06 -18.91
CA ALA A 192 2.81 1.82 -17.47
C ALA A 192 2.23 3.04 -16.76
N GLY A 193 1.20 2.82 -15.97
CA GLY A 193 0.46 3.82 -15.25
C GLY A 193 1.35 4.46 -14.19
N PRO A 194 0.87 5.58 -13.64
CA PRO A 194 1.74 6.53 -12.97
C PRO A 194 2.38 5.95 -11.70
N ASP A 195 1.69 5.04 -11.01
CA ASP A 195 2.02 4.69 -9.64
C ASP A 195 2.76 3.35 -9.52
N ARG A 196 4.08 3.42 -9.68
CA ARG A 196 4.99 2.26 -9.70
C ARG A 196 5.74 2.01 -8.40
N MET A 197 5.43 2.74 -7.32
CA MET A 197 6.25 2.71 -6.10
C MET A 197 6.40 1.28 -5.55
N HIS A 198 5.32 0.50 -5.50
CA HIS A 198 5.39 -0.88 -5.04
C HIS A 198 6.30 -1.76 -5.92
N LEU A 199 6.33 -1.54 -7.25
CA LEU A 199 7.25 -2.26 -8.15
C LEU A 199 8.70 -1.81 -7.91
N ASP A 200 8.92 -0.51 -7.74
CA ASP A 200 10.23 0.07 -7.49
C ASP A 200 10.82 -0.45 -6.16
N VAL A 201 10.00 -0.53 -5.10
CA VAL A 201 10.41 -1.03 -3.78
C VAL A 201 10.59 -2.54 -3.78
N LEU A 202 9.61 -3.31 -4.27
CA LEU A 202 9.70 -4.77 -4.29
C LEU A 202 10.86 -5.22 -5.19
N SER A 203 11.08 -4.53 -6.32
CA SER A 203 12.15 -4.83 -7.28
C SER A 203 12.16 -6.32 -7.65
N ASN A 204 13.31 -6.98 -7.56
CA ASN A 204 13.48 -8.41 -7.82
C ASN A 204 12.78 -9.36 -6.82
N ARG A 205 12.11 -8.82 -5.78
CA ARG A 205 11.29 -9.60 -4.83
C ARG A 205 9.81 -9.65 -5.22
N ALA A 206 9.40 -8.99 -6.30
CA ALA A 206 8.04 -9.12 -6.82
C ALA A 206 7.89 -10.39 -7.68
N LEU A 207 6.74 -11.04 -7.60
CA LEU A 207 6.30 -12.05 -8.58
C LEU A 207 5.41 -11.35 -9.60
N LEU A 208 5.91 -11.14 -10.82
CA LEU A 208 5.24 -10.29 -11.80
C LEU A 208 4.32 -11.09 -12.73
N TYR A 209 3.15 -10.52 -13.03
CA TYR A 209 2.28 -10.96 -14.12
C TYR A 209 1.83 -9.75 -14.95
N HIS A 210 1.39 -9.99 -16.18
CA HIS A 210 0.94 -8.91 -17.09
C HIS A 210 -0.41 -9.20 -17.75
N ASP A 211 -0.83 -10.45 -17.77
CA ASP A 211 -2.09 -10.90 -18.35
C ASP A 211 -2.65 -12.10 -17.58
N LYS A 212 -3.78 -12.65 -18.05
CA LYS A 212 -4.41 -13.81 -17.42
C LYS A 212 -3.49 -15.04 -17.44
N ALA A 213 -2.76 -15.27 -18.53
CA ALA A 213 -1.93 -16.46 -18.69
C ALA A 213 -0.73 -16.45 -17.74
N SER A 214 0.02 -15.34 -17.70
CA SER A 214 1.11 -15.13 -16.77
C SER A 214 0.64 -15.09 -15.31
N PHE A 215 -0.55 -14.57 -15.03
CA PHE A 215 -1.13 -14.63 -13.68
C PHE A 215 -1.38 -16.08 -13.24
N THR A 216 -2.04 -16.88 -14.08
CA THR A 216 -2.28 -18.30 -13.79
C THR A 216 -0.97 -19.07 -13.63
N LEU A 217 0.03 -18.77 -14.48
CA LEU A 217 1.36 -19.37 -14.37
C LEU A 217 2.02 -19.09 -13.02
N GLN A 218 1.86 -17.87 -12.47
CA GLN A 218 2.35 -17.55 -11.13
C GLN A 218 1.66 -18.38 -10.04
N LEU A 219 0.38 -18.72 -10.20
CA LEU A 219 -0.32 -19.60 -9.27
C LEU A 219 0.19 -21.05 -9.36
N ASP A 220 0.36 -21.55 -10.60
CA ASP A 220 0.80 -22.93 -10.86
C ASP A 220 2.23 -23.21 -10.39
N GLN A 221 3.13 -22.26 -10.62
CA GLN A 221 4.54 -22.40 -10.27
C GLN A 221 4.82 -22.06 -8.80
N PHE A 222 3.82 -21.61 -8.03
CA PHE A 222 4.05 -21.16 -6.66
C PHE A 222 4.35 -22.33 -5.72
N ASP A 223 5.61 -22.45 -5.30
CA ASP A 223 6.01 -23.34 -4.23
C ASP A 223 6.09 -22.58 -2.89
N ARG A 224 5.15 -22.90 -1.99
CA ARG A 224 5.10 -22.31 -0.66
C ARG A 224 6.31 -22.64 0.23
N TYR A 225 6.94 -23.80 0.05
CA TYR A 225 8.09 -24.22 0.84
C TYR A 225 9.35 -23.49 0.39
N ASP A 226 9.49 -23.27 -0.91
CA ASP A 226 10.53 -22.40 -1.46
C ASP A 226 10.31 -20.94 -1.07
N ALA A 227 9.08 -20.43 -1.16
CA ALA A 227 8.74 -19.08 -0.73
C ALA A 227 9.13 -18.81 0.73
N ARG A 228 8.96 -19.79 1.64
CA ARG A 228 9.35 -19.65 3.06
C ARG A 228 10.85 -19.55 3.30
N ARG A 229 11.68 -20.01 2.36
CA ARG A 229 13.15 -20.01 2.47
C ARG A 229 13.81 -18.72 1.97
N ARG A 230 13.04 -17.82 1.34
CA ARG A 230 13.53 -16.56 0.75
C ARG A 230 13.21 -15.35 1.64
N ASP A 231 13.98 -14.27 1.47
CA ASP A 231 13.69 -12.96 2.07
C ASP A 231 12.90 -12.06 1.10
N TRP A 232 11.63 -11.88 1.41
CA TRP A 232 10.67 -11.07 0.66
C TRP A 232 10.49 -9.66 1.23
N ASN A 233 11.12 -9.34 2.37
CA ASN A 233 10.94 -8.04 3.01
C ASN A 233 11.77 -6.95 2.31
N ALA A 234 11.11 -6.22 1.41
CA ALA A 234 11.65 -5.09 0.68
C ALA A 234 11.51 -3.75 1.42
N TYR A 235 10.65 -3.69 2.44
CA TYR A 235 10.22 -2.43 3.07
C TYR A 235 11.03 -2.04 4.32
N ARG A 236 12.22 -2.63 4.52
CA ARG A 236 13.07 -2.34 5.70
C ARG A 236 13.46 -0.86 5.82
N ALA A 237 13.66 -0.18 4.70
CA ALA A 237 13.96 1.26 4.67
C ALA A 237 12.79 2.14 5.15
N TYR A 238 11.58 1.57 5.28
CA TYR A 238 10.38 2.25 5.74
C TYR A 238 10.03 1.91 7.21
N ALA A 239 10.93 1.23 7.93
CA ALA A 239 10.77 0.96 9.36
C ALA A 239 10.71 2.27 10.17
N PRO A 240 10.06 2.27 11.35
CA PRO A 240 9.86 3.48 12.15
C PRO A 240 11.13 4.28 12.39
N ASP A 241 12.20 3.63 12.85
CA ASP A 241 13.46 4.31 13.19
C ASP A 241 14.09 4.99 11.97
N THR A 242 14.08 4.32 10.81
CA THR A 242 14.64 4.85 9.55
C THR A 242 13.86 6.08 9.07
N VAL A 243 12.53 6.00 9.11
CA VAL A 243 11.66 7.10 8.68
C VAL A 243 11.73 8.26 9.66
N MET A 244 11.77 7.99 10.97
CA MET A 244 11.88 9.02 11.99
C MET A 244 13.25 9.71 11.97
N ALA A 245 14.33 9.01 11.64
CA ALA A 245 15.63 9.64 11.37
C ALA A 245 15.56 10.58 10.16
N THR A 246 14.85 10.18 9.10
CA THR A 246 14.61 11.03 7.92
C THR A 246 13.77 12.25 8.29
N PHE A 247 12.71 12.08 9.07
CA PHE A 247 11.88 13.16 9.60
C PHE A 247 12.70 14.15 10.42
N ALA A 248 13.52 13.67 11.37
CA ALA A 248 14.38 14.51 12.19
C ALA A 248 15.36 15.32 11.33
N ARG A 249 15.99 14.69 10.34
CA ARG A 249 16.88 15.37 9.40
C ARG A 249 16.18 16.47 8.62
N VAL A 250 14.98 16.21 8.10
CA VAL A 250 14.24 17.15 7.24
C VAL A 250 13.64 18.30 8.05
N PHE A 251 13.00 18.01 9.17
CA PHE A 251 12.15 18.96 9.88
C PHE A 251 12.73 19.51 11.18
N LEU A 252 13.59 18.75 11.86
CA LEU A 252 14.11 19.13 13.18
C LEU A 252 15.53 19.71 13.08
N ASN A 253 16.36 19.14 12.19
CA ASN A 253 17.76 19.50 12.02
C ASN A 253 18.00 20.38 10.77
N GLY A 254 16.99 20.51 9.89
CA GLY A 254 17.03 21.22 8.61
C GLY A 254 16.95 22.75 8.70
N SER A 255 16.92 23.33 9.90
CA SER A 255 16.83 24.78 10.13
C SER A 255 18.08 25.34 10.84
N GLN A 256 19.24 25.21 10.19
CA GLN A 256 20.19 26.33 10.15
C GLN A 256 20.04 27.01 8.81
N CYS A 257 18.97 27.80 8.67
CA CYS A 257 18.89 28.78 7.60
C CYS A 257 20.02 29.77 7.86
N ARG A 258 21.11 29.69 7.07
CA ARG A 258 22.20 30.67 7.13
C ARG A 258 21.60 32.03 6.83
N THR A 259 21.38 32.84 7.85
CA THR A 259 21.17 34.27 7.67
C THR A 259 22.49 34.85 7.21
N ASN A 260 22.69 34.93 5.90
CA ASN A 260 23.68 35.86 5.34
C ASN A 260 23.16 37.27 5.66
N ALA A 261 23.42 37.73 6.89
CA ALA A 261 23.38 39.13 7.22
C ALA A 261 24.46 39.80 6.38
N LYS A 262 24.07 40.38 5.25
CA LYS A 262 24.92 41.37 4.57
C LYS A 262 25.05 42.54 5.54
N SER A 263 26.19 42.62 6.21
CA SER A 263 26.63 43.84 6.87
C SER A 263 26.87 44.88 5.77
N THR A 264 25.90 45.75 5.52
CA THR A 264 26.16 47.03 4.87
C THR A 264 26.93 47.88 5.87
N GLY A 265 28.26 47.75 5.81
CA GLY A 265 29.17 48.62 6.52
C GLY A 265 29.34 49.92 5.76
N LYS A 266 29.08 51.02 6.49
CA LYS A 266 29.50 52.43 6.32
C LYS A 266 29.21 53.12 4.99
#